data_AF-T1AHJ9-F1
#
_entry.id   AF-T1AHJ9-F1
#
_cell.length_a   1.000
_cell.length_b   1.000
_cell.length_c   1.000
_cell.angle_alpha   90.00
_cell.angle_beta   90.00
_cell.angle_gamma   90.00
#
_symmetry.space_group_name_H-M   'P 1'
#
loop_
_entity.id
_entity.type
_entity.pdbx_description
1 polymer ?
#
loop_
_entity_poly.entity_id
_entity_poly.type
_entity_poly.pdbx_seq_one_letter_code
_entity_poly.pdbx_strand_id
1 'polypeptide(L)'
;GERLLGAMGFGASAWKVAPRDTFIGWSSEERQQGLHLIVGQSRFLILPWIRCRNLASKSLAIVAKRLPEDWEARYGFRPVLLETFVDTRRFLGTCYRASNWVQVGDTQGRGKLDRYNAYREPVKSIWLKPLRADFRRCLKEPVALVRIETGKARPA
;
A
#
# COMPACT_ATOMS: atom_id res chain seq x y z
N GLY A 1 25.26 10.53 -6.55
CA GLY A 1 25.09 10.33 -7.99
C GLY A 1 23.78 10.93 -8.41
N GLU A 2 23.77 11.82 -9.40
CA GLU A 2 22.64 12.69 -9.76
C GLU A 2 21.76 12.14 -10.89
N ARG A 3 22.06 10.95 -11.41
CA ARG A 3 21.32 10.37 -12.53
C ARG A 3 19.95 9.84 -12.09
N LEU A 4 18.88 10.40 -12.66
CA LEU A 4 17.52 9.89 -12.49
C LEU A 4 17.39 8.47 -13.02
N LEU A 5 16.94 7.54 -12.17
CA LEU A 5 16.72 6.13 -12.53
C LEU A 5 15.25 5.81 -12.83
N GLY A 6 14.33 6.56 -12.22
CA GLY A 6 12.92 6.23 -12.20
C GLY A 6 12.16 7.00 -11.11
N ALA A 7 10.92 6.57 -10.84
CA ALA A 7 10.07 7.17 -9.82
C ALA A 7 9.17 6.11 -9.16
N MET A 8 8.91 6.31 -7.86
CA MET A 8 7.87 5.59 -7.12
C MET A 8 6.89 6.59 -6.52
N GLY A 9 5.60 6.26 -6.57
CA GLY A 9 4.53 7.09 -6.01
C GLY A 9 3.70 6.28 -5.01
N PHE A 10 3.40 6.91 -3.88
CA PHE A 10 2.64 6.32 -2.77
C PHE A 10 1.47 7.22 -2.40
N GLY A 11 0.39 6.63 -1.91
CA GLY A 11 -0.85 7.34 -1.57
C GLY A 11 -1.77 6.47 -0.72
N ALA A 12 -3.00 6.94 -0.55
CA ALA A 12 -4.04 6.19 0.15
C ALA A 12 -4.31 4.83 -0.54
N SER A 13 -4.65 3.84 0.28
CA SER A 13 -5.06 2.52 -0.17
C SER A 13 -6.45 2.53 -0.82
N ALA A 14 -6.72 1.51 -1.64
CA ALA A 14 -8.02 1.28 -2.22
C ALA A 14 -9.04 0.90 -1.14
N TRP A 15 -10.25 1.47 -1.23
CA TRP A 15 -11.27 1.32 -0.20
C TRP A 15 -11.72 -0.14 0.03
N LYS A 16 -12.08 -0.85 -1.04
CA LYS A 16 -12.55 -2.25 -1.00
C LYS A 16 -11.73 -3.11 -1.94
N VAL A 17 -11.08 -4.13 -1.38
CA VAL A 17 -10.26 -5.10 -2.12
C VAL A 17 -10.48 -6.47 -1.49
N ALA A 18 -11.42 -7.25 -2.03
CA ALA A 18 -11.84 -8.50 -1.38
C ALA A 18 -10.67 -9.47 -1.11
N PRO A 19 -9.74 -9.75 -2.06
CA PRO A 19 -8.63 -10.65 -1.76
C PRO A 19 -7.68 -10.16 -0.66
N ARG A 20 -7.44 -8.84 -0.57
CA ARG A 20 -6.69 -8.24 0.54
C ARG A 20 -7.45 -8.40 1.85
N ASP A 21 -8.74 -8.11 1.84
CA ASP A 21 -9.57 -8.16 3.04
C ASP A 21 -9.64 -9.58 3.61
N THR A 22 -9.77 -10.59 2.73
CA THR A 22 -9.66 -12.01 3.11
C THR A 22 -8.27 -12.38 3.63
N PHE A 23 -7.20 -11.89 3.00
CA PHE A 23 -5.82 -12.17 3.45
C PHE A 23 -5.50 -11.58 4.83
N ILE A 24 -6.05 -10.40 5.16
CA ILE A 24 -5.94 -9.78 6.49
C ILE A 24 -6.87 -10.51 7.48
N GLY A 25 -8.02 -10.98 6.99
CA GLY A 25 -9.04 -11.66 7.78
C GLY A 25 -9.79 -10.70 8.69
N TRP A 26 -10.09 -9.50 8.21
CA TRP A 26 -10.78 -8.45 8.97
C TRP A 26 -12.22 -8.21 8.52
N SER A 27 -13.04 -7.64 9.41
CA SER A 27 -14.42 -7.22 9.12
C SER A 27 -14.47 -5.89 8.35
N SER A 28 -15.67 -5.46 7.95
CA SER A 28 -15.84 -4.15 7.30
C SER A 28 -15.58 -2.98 8.25
N GLU A 29 -15.92 -3.14 9.52
CA GLU A 29 -15.70 -2.18 10.61
C GLU A 29 -14.21 -2.08 10.92
N GLU A 30 -13.53 -3.21 11.10
CA GLU A 30 -12.08 -3.26 11.28
C GLU A 30 -11.35 -2.65 10.09
N ARG A 31 -11.78 -2.93 8.85
CA ARG A 31 -11.24 -2.26 7.66
C ARG A 31 -11.39 -0.75 7.75
N GLN A 32 -12.59 -0.25 8.06
CA GLN A 32 -12.82 1.20 8.15
C GLN A 32 -11.89 1.86 9.16
N GLN A 33 -11.58 1.18 10.27
CA GLN A 33 -10.67 1.67 11.30
C GLN A 33 -9.21 1.57 10.87
N GLY A 34 -8.77 0.43 10.33
CA GLY A 34 -7.35 0.15 10.05
C GLY A 34 -6.85 0.55 8.65
N LEU A 35 -7.73 0.86 7.69
CA LEU A 35 -7.35 1.09 6.29
C LEU A 35 -6.31 2.20 6.11
N HIS A 36 -6.33 3.22 6.97
CA HIS A 36 -5.36 4.31 6.95
C HIS A 36 -3.92 3.85 7.18
N LEU A 37 -3.70 2.70 7.85
CA LEU A 37 -2.38 2.11 8.06
C LEU A 37 -1.86 1.32 6.84
N ILE A 38 -2.64 1.26 5.75
CA ILE A 38 -2.24 0.66 4.47
C ILE A 38 -1.91 1.76 3.47
N VAL A 39 -0.73 1.68 2.85
CA VAL A 39 -0.29 2.62 1.82
C VAL A 39 -0.30 1.94 0.45
N GLY A 40 -0.97 2.57 -0.51
CA GLY A 40 -1.03 2.12 -1.89
C GLY A 40 0.13 2.69 -2.71
N GLN A 41 0.87 1.84 -3.40
CA GLN A 41 1.86 2.27 -4.38
C GLN A 41 1.19 2.51 -5.74
N SER A 42 0.97 3.77 -6.08
CA SER A 42 0.26 4.19 -7.28
C SER A 42 1.14 4.29 -8.53
N ARG A 43 2.46 4.40 -8.35
CA ARG A 43 3.42 4.48 -9.46
C ARG A 43 4.69 3.70 -9.16
N PHE A 44 5.15 2.94 -10.14
CA PHE A 44 6.49 2.37 -10.16
C PHE A 44 7.02 2.38 -11.59
N LEU A 45 8.04 3.21 -11.81
CA LEU A 45 8.64 3.43 -13.13
C LEU A 45 10.15 3.34 -12.98
N ILE A 46 10.76 2.49 -13.81
CA ILE A 46 12.18 2.56 -14.14
C ILE A 46 12.25 3.08 -15.57
N LEU A 47 13.09 4.08 -15.81
CA LEU A 47 13.20 4.68 -17.14
C LEU A 47 13.67 3.62 -18.15
N PRO A 48 13.09 3.59 -19.37
CA PRO A 48 13.23 2.45 -20.29
C PRO A 48 14.66 2.19 -20.79
N TRP A 49 15.50 3.23 -20.79
CA TRP A 49 16.93 3.13 -21.13
C TRP A 49 17.81 2.64 -19.97
N ILE A 50 17.27 2.49 -18.76
CA ILE A 50 18.02 1.96 -17.61
C ILE A 50 17.97 0.43 -17.65
N ARG A 51 19.12 -0.19 -17.91
CA ARG A 51 19.32 -1.64 -17.88
C ARG A 51 20.23 -2.00 -16.71
N CYS A 52 19.63 -2.45 -15.61
CA CYS A 52 20.36 -2.87 -14.42
C CYS A 52 19.65 -4.07 -13.78
N ARG A 53 20.39 -5.17 -13.61
CA ARG A 53 19.85 -6.40 -13.03
C ARG A 53 19.40 -6.14 -11.59
N ASN A 54 18.21 -6.63 -11.24
CA ASN A 54 17.63 -6.55 -9.91
C ASN A 54 17.39 -5.13 -9.37
N LEU A 55 17.53 -4.09 -10.20
CA LEU A 55 17.29 -2.70 -9.77
C LEU A 55 15.88 -2.53 -9.21
N ALA A 56 14.88 -3.10 -9.87
CA ALA A 56 13.48 -3.00 -9.44
C ALA A 56 13.25 -3.57 -8.04
N SER A 57 13.63 -4.83 -7.81
CA SER A 57 13.42 -5.50 -6.52
C SER A 57 14.28 -4.88 -5.41
N LYS A 58 15.52 -4.46 -5.73
CA LYS A 58 16.39 -3.78 -4.76
C LYS A 58 15.84 -2.43 -4.35
N SER A 59 15.35 -1.62 -5.29
CA SER A 59 14.73 -0.34 -4.99
C SER A 59 13.44 -0.50 -4.17
N LEU A 60 12.60 -1.48 -4.50
CA LEU A 60 11.40 -1.80 -3.70
C LEU A 60 11.76 -2.18 -2.26
N ALA A 61 12.80 -3.00 -2.06
CA ALA A 61 13.25 -3.42 -0.74
C ALA A 61 13.82 -2.25 0.09
N ILE A 62 14.54 -1.33 -0.54
CA ILE A 62 15.05 -0.11 0.13
C ILE A 62 13.89 0.78 0.55
N VAL A 63 12.96 1.06 -0.37
CA VAL A 63 11.82 1.94 -0.08
C VAL A 63 10.92 1.34 0.99
N ALA A 64 10.63 0.04 0.96
CA ALA A 64 9.80 -0.61 1.98
C ALA A 64 10.38 -0.49 3.40
N LYS A 65 11.72 -0.42 3.55
CA LYS A 65 12.35 -0.21 4.87
C LYS A 65 12.21 1.23 5.36
N ARG A 66 12.29 2.20 4.45
CA ARG A 66 12.33 3.63 4.78
C ARG A 66 10.95 4.27 4.87
N LEU A 67 10.02 3.85 4.02
CA LEU A 67 8.70 4.45 3.86
C LEU A 67 7.93 4.62 5.19
N PRO A 68 7.93 3.66 6.15
CA PRO A 68 7.16 3.84 7.38
C PRO A 68 7.57 5.08 8.18
N GLU A 69 8.87 5.38 8.23
CA GLU A 69 9.42 6.55 8.92
C GLU A 69 9.06 7.84 8.19
N ASP A 70 9.22 7.88 6.86
CA ASP A 70 8.89 9.06 6.06
C ASP A 70 7.38 9.37 6.11
N TRP A 71 6.56 8.31 6.15
CA TRP A 71 5.10 8.44 6.23
C TRP A 71 4.66 8.97 7.59
N GLU A 72 5.23 8.44 8.67
CA GLU A 72 4.97 8.89 10.04
C GLU A 72 5.38 10.35 10.24
N ALA A 73 6.59 10.73 9.77
CA ALA A 73 7.06 12.10 9.85
C ALA A 73 6.16 13.10 9.10
N ARG A 74 5.54 12.67 7.99
CA ARG A 74 4.71 13.53 7.15
C ARG A 74 3.23 13.57 7.58
N TYR A 75 2.69 12.45 8.03
CA TYR A 75 1.25 12.26 8.24
C TYR A 75 0.86 11.92 9.68
N GLY A 76 1.82 11.72 10.58
CA GLY A 76 1.57 11.49 12.01
C GLY A 76 1.17 10.07 12.39
N PHE A 77 1.25 9.11 11.46
CA PHE A 77 0.99 7.69 11.73
C PHE A 77 1.90 6.78 10.89
N ARG A 78 2.21 5.61 11.44
CA ARG A 78 3.13 4.65 10.82
C ARG A 78 2.37 3.55 10.08
N PRO A 79 2.52 3.41 8.74
CA PRO A 79 1.86 2.35 8.00
C PRO A 79 2.48 0.99 8.31
N VAL A 80 1.65 -0.05 8.21
CA VAL A 80 2.03 -1.43 8.59
C VAL A 80 1.97 -2.41 7.41
N LEU A 81 1.38 -1.98 6.29
CA LEU A 81 1.20 -2.79 5.09
C LEU A 81 1.29 -1.90 3.84
N LEU A 82 1.95 -2.39 2.79
CA LEU A 82 1.85 -1.82 1.45
C LEU A 82 0.97 -2.68 0.56
N GLU A 83 0.29 -2.02 -0.37
CA GLU A 83 -0.46 -2.66 -1.44
C GLU A 83 -0.12 -2.06 -2.80
N THR A 84 -0.28 -2.85 -3.86
CA THR A 84 -0.15 -2.40 -5.25
C THR A 84 -0.94 -3.32 -6.18
N PHE A 85 -1.19 -2.83 -7.39
CA PHE A 85 -1.98 -3.51 -8.41
C PHE A 85 -1.20 -3.56 -9.73
N VAL A 86 -1.07 -4.76 -10.30
CA VAL A 86 -0.26 -4.98 -11.51
C VAL A 86 -1.14 -5.55 -12.62
N ASP A 87 -1.25 -4.82 -13.75
CA ASP A 87 -1.97 -5.30 -14.94
C ASP A 87 -1.35 -6.60 -15.46
N THR A 88 -2.10 -7.70 -15.34
CA THR A 88 -1.64 -9.06 -15.62
C THR A 88 -1.38 -9.30 -17.10
N ARG A 89 -1.93 -8.47 -17.99
CA ARG A 89 -1.71 -8.55 -19.44
C ARG A 89 -0.35 -7.98 -19.84
N ARG A 90 0.25 -7.15 -18.98
CA ARG A 90 1.51 -6.44 -19.27
C ARG A 90 2.68 -6.94 -18.45
N PHE A 91 2.43 -7.34 -17.21
CA PHE A 91 3.50 -7.67 -16.27
C PHE A 91 3.13 -8.83 -15.36
N LEU A 92 4.12 -9.67 -15.06
CA LEU A 92 3.99 -10.82 -14.15
C LEU A 92 4.20 -10.49 -12.67
N GLY A 93 4.52 -9.23 -12.34
CA GLY A 93 4.82 -8.83 -10.96
C GLY A 93 6.14 -9.39 -10.40
N THR A 94 7.05 -9.88 -11.24
CA THR A 94 8.28 -10.58 -10.83
C THR A 94 9.15 -9.79 -9.83
N CYS A 95 9.25 -8.48 -9.98
CA CYS A 95 10.01 -7.62 -9.06
C CYS A 95 9.39 -7.53 -7.67
N TYR A 96 8.06 -7.57 -7.57
CA TYR A 96 7.34 -7.62 -6.29
C TYR A 96 7.59 -8.95 -5.60
N ARG A 97 7.43 -10.07 -6.33
CA ARG A 97 7.76 -11.41 -5.80
C ARG A 97 9.21 -11.49 -5.33
N ALA A 98 10.16 -11.01 -6.13
CA ALA A 98 11.58 -10.99 -5.80
C ALA A 98 11.95 -10.05 -4.63
N SER A 99 11.04 -9.17 -4.20
CA SER A 99 11.20 -8.32 -3.01
C SER A 99 10.27 -8.76 -1.87
N ASN A 100 9.85 -10.02 -1.87
CA ASN A 100 9.02 -10.67 -0.85
C ASN A 100 7.67 -9.96 -0.64
N TRP A 101 7.05 -9.51 -1.72
CA TRP A 101 5.61 -9.20 -1.74
C TRP A 101 4.83 -10.49 -2.01
N VAL A 102 3.62 -10.57 -1.46
CA VAL A 102 2.71 -11.71 -1.59
C VAL A 102 1.59 -11.33 -2.54
N GLN A 103 1.39 -12.11 -3.60
CA GLN A 103 0.18 -12.00 -4.42
C GLN A 103 -0.98 -12.67 -3.68
N VAL A 104 -2.07 -11.94 -3.48
CA VAL A 104 -3.21 -12.42 -2.67
C VAL A 104 -4.47 -12.72 -3.49
N GLY A 105 -4.42 -12.44 -4.79
CA GLY A 105 -5.51 -12.65 -5.74
C GLY A 105 -5.51 -11.58 -6.82
N ASP A 106 -6.60 -11.52 -7.57
CA ASP A 106 -6.76 -10.59 -8.68
C ASP A 106 -8.00 -9.71 -8.51
N THR A 107 -7.99 -8.52 -9.11
CA THR A 107 -9.18 -7.68 -9.23
C THR A 107 -10.15 -8.30 -10.24
N GLN A 108 -11.43 -7.97 -10.14
CA GLN A 108 -12.43 -8.47 -11.08
C GLN A 108 -12.46 -7.67 -12.40
N GLY A 109 -11.58 -6.68 -12.61
CA GLY A 109 -11.69 -5.78 -13.76
C GLY A 109 -12.81 -4.74 -13.63
N ARG A 110 -13.18 -4.38 -12.39
CA ARG A 110 -14.19 -3.34 -12.12
C ARG A 110 -13.55 -1.98 -11.88
N GLY A 111 -14.09 -0.96 -12.54
CA GLY A 111 -13.78 0.44 -12.24
C GLY A 111 -14.48 0.94 -10.98
N LYS A 112 -13.97 2.02 -10.38
CA LYS A 112 -14.57 2.65 -9.18
C LYS A 112 -16.04 3.04 -9.38
N LEU A 113 -16.42 3.41 -10.61
CA LEU A 113 -17.76 3.87 -10.98
C LEU A 113 -18.59 2.79 -11.70
N ASP A 114 -18.14 1.53 -11.70
CA ASP A 114 -18.83 0.44 -12.37
C ASP A 114 -20.08 -0.02 -11.59
N ARG A 115 -21.16 0.75 -11.75
CA ARG A 115 -22.48 0.51 -11.14
C ARG A 115 -23.22 -0.66 -11.77
N TYR A 116 -22.95 -0.95 -13.04
CA TYR A 116 -23.68 -1.95 -13.83
C TYR A 116 -22.94 -3.28 -13.94
N ASN A 117 -21.83 -3.47 -13.22
CA ASN A 117 -20.99 -4.66 -13.29
C ASN A 117 -20.57 -4.98 -14.74
N ALA A 118 -20.08 -3.98 -15.45
CA ALA A 118 -19.66 -4.10 -16.84
C ALA A 118 -18.24 -4.67 -16.98
N TYR A 119 -17.43 -4.69 -15.90
CA TYR A 119 -16.09 -5.32 -15.85
C TYR A 119 -15.13 -4.87 -16.98
N ARG A 120 -15.19 -3.59 -17.36
CA ARG A 120 -14.44 -3.04 -18.50
C ARG A 120 -12.97 -2.75 -18.21
N GLU A 121 -12.57 -2.76 -16.94
CA GLU A 121 -11.20 -2.46 -16.57
C GLU A 121 -10.30 -3.71 -16.68
N PRO A 122 -9.00 -3.53 -16.93
CA PRO A 122 -8.06 -4.62 -16.88
C PRO A 122 -8.05 -5.31 -15.51
N VAL A 123 -8.04 -6.63 -15.52
CA VAL A 123 -7.73 -7.44 -14.35
C VAL A 123 -6.30 -7.13 -13.89
N LYS A 124 -6.15 -6.91 -12.59
CA LYS A 124 -4.87 -6.60 -11.96
C LYS A 124 -4.60 -7.59 -10.85
N SER A 125 -3.39 -8.14 -10.80
CA SER A 125 -2.94 -8.90 -9.64
C SER A 125 -2.70 -7.97 -8.46
N ILE A 126 -3.12 -8.41 -7.29
CA ILE A 126 -3.07 -7.66 -6.03
C ILE A 126 -1.88 -8.17 -5.23
N TRP A 127 -0.95 -7.28 -4.91
CA TRP A 127 0.28 -7.60 -4.20
C TRP A 127 0.34 -6.83 -2.89
N LEU A 128 0.68 -7.54 -1.81
CA LEU A 128 0.82 -6.98 -0.48
C LEU A 128 2.23 -7.16 0.07
N LYS A 129 2.71 -6.18 0.84
CA LYS A 129 3.99 -6.26 1.55
C LYS A 129 3.83 -5.86 3.01
N PRO A 130 3.79 -6.83 3.93
CA PRO A 130 3.87 -6.54 5.36
C PRO A 130 5.15 -5.75 5.68
N LEU A 131 5.00 -4.68 6.44
CA LEU A 131 6.10 -3.84 6.92
C LEU A 131 6.55 -4.21 8.34
N ARG A 132 5.71 -4.99 9.04
CA ARG A 132 5.95 -5.56 10.38
C ARG A 132 5.28 -6.92 10.50
N ALA A 133 5.76 -7.76 11.41
CA ALA A 133 5.28 -9.15 11.55
C ALA A 133 3.82 -9.22 12.07
N ASP A 134 3.47 -8.33 12.99
CA ASP A 134 2.17 -8.21 13.64
C ASP A 134 1.19 -7.29 12.90
N PHE A 135 1.41 -7.01 11.61
CA PHE A 135 0.59 -6.06 10.84
C PHE A 135 -0.91 -6.34 10.92
N ARG A 136 -1.33 -7.63 10.92
CA ARG A 136 -2.75 -8.00 11.04
C ARG A 136 -3.36 -7.55 12.35
N ARG A 137 -2.60 -7.61 13.44
CA ARG A 137 -3.05 -7.15 14.77
C ARG A 137 -3.21 -5.63 14.74
N CYS A 138 -2.20 -4.89 14.29
CA CYS A 138 -2.26 -3.43 14.18
C CYS A 138 -3.40 -2.93 13.29
N LEU A 139 -3.75 -3.69 12.24
CA LEU A 139 -4.85 -3.33 11.32
C LEU A 139 -6.24 -3.55 11.91
N LYS A 140 -6.38 -4.39 12.93
CA LYS A 140 -7.66 -4.72 13.56
C LYS A 140 -7.86 -4.02 14.90
N GLU A 141 -6.77 -3.66 15.57
CA GLU A 141 -6.84 -2.94 16.82
C GLU A 141 -7.15 -1.46 16.57
N PRO A 142 -8.12 -0.88 17.30
CA PRO A 142 -8.36 0.55 17.22
C PRO A 142 -7.12 1.29 17.72
N VAL A 143 -6.65 2.27 16.93
CA VAL A 143 -5.61 3.20 17.38
C VAL A 143 -6.19 3.96 18.56
N ALA A 144 -5.58 3.81 19.74
CA ALA A 144 -5.89 4.67 20.86
C ALA A 144 -5.54 6.10 20.45
N LEU A 145 -6.54 6.92 20.13
CA LEU A 145 -6.36 8.34 19.95
C LEU A 145 -5.86 8.89 21.29
N VAL A 146 -4.59 9.25 21.35
CA VAL A 146 -4.07 10.05 22.45
C VAL A 146 -4.86 11.35 22.40
N ARG A 147 -5.76 11.55 23.38
CA ARG A 147 -6.42 12.83 23.57
C ARG A 147 -5.33 13.84 23.88
N ILE A 148 -5.05 14.74 22.95
CA ILE A 148 -4.31 15.95 23.26
C ILE A 148 -5.25 16.76 24.16
N GLU A 149 -4.99 16.76 25.47
CA GLU A 149 -5.66 17.67 26.39
C GLU A 149 -5.29 19.09 25.96
N THR A 150 -6.25 19.80 25.36
CA THR A 150 -6.15 21.24 25.19
C THR A 150 -6.05 21.87 26.57
N GLY A 151 -4.86 22.36 26.91
CA GLY A 151 -4.57 22.99 28.17
C GLY A 151 -5.61 24.06 28.51
N LYS A 152 -6.10 24.03 29.75
CA LYS A 152 -6.98 25.04 30.34
C LYS A 152 -6.45 26.45 30.05
N ALA A 153 -7.30 27.29 29.46
CA ALA A 153 -7.09 28.73 29.48
C ALA A 153 -7.01 29.21 30.95
N ARG A 154 -5.95 29.94 31.28
CA ARG A 154 -5.87 30.69 32.55
C ARG A 154 -6.89 31.83 32.49
N PRO A 155 -7.71 32.05 33.53
CA PRO A 155 -8.46 33.29 33.65
C PRO A 155 -7.49 34.45 33.93
N ALA A 156 -7.85 35.62 33.40
CA ALA A 156 -7.19 36.90 33.65
C ALA A 156 -7.46 37.39 35.08
#